data_AF-A0A177EHD9-F1
#
_entry.id   AF-A0A177EHD9-F1
#
_cell.length_a   1.000
_cell.length_b   1.000
_cell.length_c   1.000
_cell.angle_alpha   90.00
_cell.angle_beta   90.00
_cell.angle_gamma   90.00
#
_symmetry.space_group_name_H-M   'P 1'
#
loop_
_entity.id
_entity.type
_entity.pdbx_description
1 polymer ?
#
loop_
_entity_poly.entity_id
_entity_poly.type
_entity_poly.pdbx_seq_one_letter_code
_entity_poly.pdbx_strand_id
1 'polypeptide(L)'
;CLTYNPETNLCSAGELHGASTALIEFFNKYSVTTESASQTKHRDWCKIVSRLNNPKIRYVRESGTILCGGLENILYVIYELFSENADIRSDIEGIINSSHNGSAERVDSIKGLFLNILTCLASSHKISIESSALEYLPGESWLFDIFGSIILCFEAKDKKENIKLDILPKYSKFSLVSEFSAFSDDAKNELVRMQRQYNPAKNYIERIVWNYLNNSIARHNKKLPAQNYSAIVEMVDQMKAAPNHIFLCGRIDSLWYKMSIINYRLIYNTIYKLSESNQFLRITSNIIGSVCLDNPIERKMILLIPFICNPIYRDYYPRIEYNTYNLPISELGIVDVRNALSVLIGISESEEPFKKSFKNIMMHSIFNRGLFDIFEPYASFEIMCVRLVKKYKPAALLWALQHIKSSKVDHNNALDGICFLWLSYACINTPYNLEVISHLYKNIDPLKITGRYIEYMASRRGMNFNRILMVLEEGKGWLCLETNAESIAKYERMKTHFKNCDVYAAPGSSLTNPIII
;
A
#
# COMPACT_ATOMS: atom_id res chain seq x y z
N CYS A 1 -12.51 23.88 14.07
CA CYS A 1 -13.63 23.12 13.50
C CYS A 1 -14.91 23.32 14.30
N LEU A 2 -14.91 23.22 15.64
CA LEU A 2 -16.14 23.34 16.45
C LEU A 2 -16.99 24.58 16.13
N THR A 3 -16.36 25.72 15.88
CA THR A 3 -17.03 26.99 15.60
C THR A 3 -16.88 27.44 14.15
N TYR A 4 -16.48 26.53 13.27
CA TYR A 4 -16.21 26.84 11.87
C TYR A 4 -17.52 27.07 11.11
N ASN A 5 -17.65 28.24 10.48
CA ASN A 5 -18.76 28.52 9.59
C ASN A 5 -18.31 28.37 8.12
N PRO A 6 -18.87 27.41 7.34
CA PRO A 6 -18.48 27.19 5.95
C PRO A 6 -18.92 28.33 4.99
N GLU A 7 -19.81 29.21 5.43
CA GLU A 7 -20.16 30.42 4.67
C GLU A 7 -19.04 31.46 4.73
N THR A 8 -18.54 31.77 5.93
CA THR A 8 -17.58 32.85 6.18
C THR A 8 -16.13 32.38 6.19
N ASN A 9 -15.87 31.08 6.28
CA ASN A 9 -14.55 30.49 6.49
C ASN A 9 -13.85 30.98 7.78
N LEU A 10 -14.64 31.32 8.80
CA LEU A 10 -14.14 31.81 10.08
C LEU A 10 -14.61 30.93 11.24
N CYS A 11 -13.80 30.89 12.29
CA CYS A 11 -14.15 30.40 13.62
C CYS A 11 -14.57 31.61 14.49
N SER A 12 -15.74 31.54 15.11
CA SER A 12 -16.20 32.54 16.08
C SER A 12 -16.06 32.01 17.51
N ALA A 13 -15.64 32.86 18.45
CA ALA A 13 -15.66 32.53 19.88
C ALA A 13 -16.89 33.10 20.61
N GLY A 14 -17.71 33.92 19.92
CA GLY A 14 -18.77 34.72 20.54
C GLY A 14 -19.89 33.91 21.21
N GLU A 15 -20.03 32.63 20.88
CA GLU A 15 -21.11 31.76 21.33
C GLU A 15 -20.60 30.50 22.06
N LEU A 16 -19.30 30.46 22.42
CA LEU A 16 -18.72 29.38 23.24
C LEU A 16 -19.11 29.55 24.72
N HIS A 17 -20.40 29.52 25.02
CA HIS A 17 -20.92 29.71 26.37
C HIS A 17 -20.38 28.66 27.34
N GLY A 18 -19.77 29.14 28.42
CA GLY A 18 -19.17 28.33 29.48
C GLY A 18 -17.81 27.71 29.14
N ALA A 19 -17.18 28.14 28.04
CA ALA A 19 -15.80 27.76 27.70
C ALA A 19 -14.77 28.49 28.57
N SER A 20 -13.63 27.82 28.80
CA SER A 20 -12.49 28.42 29.50
C SER A 20 -11.95 29.65 28.76
N THR A 21 -11.45 30.64 29.52
CA THR A 21 -10.86 31.87 28.98
C THR A 21 -9.76 31.58 27.96
N ALA A 22 -8.90 30.59 28.24
CA ALA A 22 -7.82 30.21 27.34
C ALA A 22 -8.32 29.69 25.99
N LEU A 23 -9.46 28.98 25.96
CA LEU A 23 -10.07 28.50 24.71
C LEU A 23 -10.64 29.66 23.90
N ILE A 24 -11.33 30.59 24.56
CA ILE A 24 -11.90 31.80 23.94
C ILE A 24 -10.78 32.65 23.33
N GLU A 25 -9.71 32.93 24.10
CA GLU A 25 -8.54 33.68 23.62
C GLU A 25 -7.88 33.02 22.41
N PHE A 26 -7.79 31.69 22.39
CA PHE A 26 -7.23 30.96 21.27
C PHE A 26 -8.04 31.15 19.98
N PHE A 27 -9.36 31.00 20.03
CA PHE A 27 -10.20 31.17 18.85
C PHE A 27 -10.29 32.63 18.40
N ASN A 28 -10.23 33.59 19.33
CA ASN A 28 -10.11 35.01 18.99
C ASN A 28 -8.78 35.33 18.27
N LYS A 29 -7.68 34.72 18.73
CA LYS A 29 -6.36 34.87 18.10
C LYS A 29 -6.26 34.17 16.74
N TYR A 30 -6.95 33.05 16.57
CA TYR A 30 -6.86 32.18 15.38
C TYR A 30 -8.22 31.99 14.70
N SER A 31 -8.92 33.09 14.42
CA SER A 31 -10.27 33.07 13.82
C SER A 31 -10.30 32.60 12.38
N VAL A 32 -9.24 32.81 11.60
CA VAL A 32 -9.14 32.33 10.20
C VAL A 32 -8.77 30.85 10.19
N THR A 33 -9.58 30.02 9.51
CA THR A 33 -9.24 28.61 9.29
C THR A 33 -8.16 28.46 8.24
N THR A 34 -7.15 27.64 8.56
CA THR A 34 -6.02 27.34 7.67
C THR A 34 -5.92 25.83 7.50
N GLU A 35 -5.57 25.36 6.29
CA GLU A 35 -5.42 23.92 5.98
C GLU A 35 -4.37 23.23 6.87
N SER A 36 -3.40 23.99 7.39
CA SER A 36 -2.40 23.49 8.33
C SER A 36 -2.24 24.42 9.54
N ALA A 37 -1.93 23.85 10.69
CA ALA A 37 -1.57 24.62 11.88
C ALA A 37 -0.09 25.00 11.80
N SER A 38 0.22 26.28 11.96
CA SER A 38 1.60 26.71 12.16
C SER A 38 2.15 26.14 13.47
N GLN A 39 3.48 26.01 13.58
CA GLN A 39 4.11 25.55 14.82
C GLN A 39 3.70 26.41 16.03
N THR A 40 3.51 27.71 15.82
CA THR A 40 3.00 28.63 16.85
C THR A 40 1.56 28.32 17.26
N LYS A 41 0.65 28.12 16.29
CA LYS A 41 -0.74 27.74 16.55
C LYS A 41 -0.83 26.40 17.28
N HIS A 42 0.00 25.43 16.89
CA HIS A 42 0.07 24.14 17.56
C HIS A 42 0.59 24.26 19.00
N ARG A 43 1.65 25.04 19.24
CA ARG A 43 2.19 25.27 20.59
C ARG A 43 1.16 25.95 21.50
N ASP A 44 0.44 26.94 20.99
CA ASP A 44 -0.59 27.63 21.76
C ASP A 44 -1.79 26.72 22.05
N TRP A 45 -2.17 25.84 21.10
CA TRP A 45 -3.16 24.78 21.36
C TRP A 45 -2.68 23.81 22.45
N CYS A 46 -1.43 23.35 22.39
CA CYS A 46 -0.87 22.43 23.39
C CYS A 46 -0.92 23.02 24.80
N LYS A 47 -0.74 24.32 24.98
CA LYS A 47 -0.85 24.97 26.30
C LYS A 47 -2.26 24.86 26.90
N ILE A 48 -3.28 24.88 26.05
CA ILE A 48 -4.69 24.83 26.47
C ILE A 48 -5.07 23.43 26.94
N VAL A 49 -4.56 22.40 26.25
CA VAL A 49 -4.98 21.00 26.49
C VAL A 49 -3.97 20.19 27.32
N SER A 50 -2.82 20.76 27.65
CA SER A 50 -1.82 20.12 28.52
C SER A 50 -2.20 20.25 29.99
N ARG A 51 -2.00 19.17 30.75
CA ARG A 51 -2.14 19.15 32.22
C ARG A 51 -3.50 19.65 32.72
N LEU A 52 -4.57 19.25 32.02
CA LEU A 52 -5.93 19.47 32.48
C LEU A 52 -6.18 18.70 33.79
N ASN A 53 -7.05 19.22 34.65
CA ASN A 53 -7.16 18.75 36.03
C ASN A 53 -7.98 17.46 36.17
N ASN A 54 -8.76 17.10 35.15
CA ASN A 54 -9.59 15.90 35.20
C ASN A 54 -8.74 14.62 35.16
N PRO A 55 -8.77 13.79 36.22
CA PRO A 55 -7.95 12.58 36.30
C PRO A 55 -8.38 11.49 35.30
N LYS A 56 -9.56 11.63 34.68
CA LYS A 56 -10.04 10.72 33.63
C LYS A 56 -9.45 11.04 32.25
N ILE A 57 -8.80 12.20 32.09
CA ILE A 57 -8.08 12.53 30.86
C ILE A 57 -6.78 11.75 30.81
N ARG A 58 -6.56 11.09 29.67
CA ARG A 58 -5.41 10.23 29.43
C ARG A 58 -4.37 10.95 28.58
N TYR A 59 -3.14 10.87 29.06
CA TYR A 59 -1.95 11.40 28.41
C TYR A 59 -0.98 10.26 28.11
N VAL A 60 -0.28 10.35 26.97
CA VAL A 60 0.75 9.38 26.54
C VAL A 60 1.95 9.38 27.49
N ARG A 61 2.22 10.50 28.15
CA ARG A 61 3.34 10.69 29.08
C ARG A 61 2.86 11.30 30.38
N GLU A 62 3.52 10.94 31.48
CA GLU A 62 3.28 11.50 32.82
C GLU A 62 3.43 13.03 32.88
N SER A 63 4.20 13.62 31.95
CA SER A 63 4.35 15.08 31.84
C SER A 63 3.03 15.82 31.55
N GLY A 64 1.99 15.12 31.10
CA GLY A 64 0.68 15.68 30.77
C GLY A 64 0.67 16.53 29.50
N THR A 65 1.64 16.35 28.61
CA THR A 65 1.85 17.24 27.44
C THR A 65 1.38 16.65 26.11
N ILE A 66 1.08 15.35 26.06
CA ILE A 66 0.63 14.65 24.85
C ILE A 66 -0.62 13.86 25.21
N LEU A 67 -1.76 14.21 24.64
CA LEU A 67 -3.02 13.49 24.85
C LEU A 67 -3.02 12.13 24.14
N CYS A 68 -3.59 11.12 24.78
CA CYS A 68 -4.00 9.91 24.07
C CYS A 68 -5.17 10.22 23.13
N GLY A 69 -5.37 9.39 22.11
CA GLY A 69 -6.63 9.42 21.37
C GLY A 69 -7.74 8.67 22.10
N GLY A 70 -8.85 8.43 21.39
CA GLY A 70 -10.06 7.83 21.93
C GLY A 70 -11.18 8.85 22.07
N LEU A 71 -12.39 8.47 21.66
CA LEU A 71 -13.53 9.38 21.63
C LEU A 71 -13.98 9.77 23.05
N GLU A 72 -13.93 8.86 24.02
CA GLU A 72 -14.23 9.18 25.41
C GLU A 72 -13.19 10.14 25.99
N ASN A 73 -11.91 9.94 25.66
CA ASN A 73 -10.85 10.87 26.05
C ASN A 73 -11.07 12.29 25.49
N ILE A 74 -11.50 12.38 24.22
CA ILE A 74 -11.87 13.67 23.59
C ILE A 74 -13.01 14.34 24.36
N LEU A 75 -14.03 13.57 24.77
CA LEU A 75 -15.15 14.09 25.56
C LEU A 75 -14.71 14.61 26.93
N TYR A 76 -13.82 13.90 27.64
CA TYR A 76 -13.27 14.41 28.90
C TYR A 76 -12.42 15.68 28.74
N VAL A 77 -11.72 15.84 27.61
CA VAL A 77 -11.06 17.11 27.29
C VAL A 77 -12.08 18.22 27.08
N ILE A 78 -13.17 17.97 26.35
CA ILE A 78 -14.26 18.94 26.18
C ILE A 78 -14.88 19.30 27.55
N TYR A 79 -15.12 18.30 28.41
CA TYR A 79 -15.64 18.50 29.76
C TYR A 79 -14.83 19.54 30.57
N GLU A 80 -13.50 19.45 30.52
CA GLU A 80 -12.62 20.41 31.21
C GLU A 80 -12.59 21.78 30.53
N LEU A 81 -12.62 21.80 29.19
CA LEU A 81 -12.58 23.03 28.43
C LEU A 81 -13.86 23.86 28.54
N PHE A 82 -14.99 23.23 28.86
CA PHE A 82 -16.30 23.85 29.08
C PHE A 82 -16.71 23.79 30.55
N SER A 83 -15.81 24.21 31.44
CA SER A 83 -15.97 24.04 32.89
C SER A 83 -17.22 24.72 33.48
N GLU A 84 -17.73 25.77 32.84
CA GLU A 84 -18.90 26.54 33.28
C GLU A 84 -20.20 26.11 32.57
N ASN A 85 -20.14 25.18 31.61
CA ASN A 85 -21.31 24.65 30.92
C ASN A 85 -21.82 23.38 31.62
N ALA A 86 -22.74 23.55 32.57
CA ALA A 86 -23.26 22.45 33.38
C ALA A 86 -23.95 21.36 32.56
N ASP A 87 -24.66 21.72 31.49
CA ASP A 87 -25.40 20.78 30.64
C ASP A 87 -24.45 19.84 29.91
N ILE A 88 -23.42 20.38 29.23
CA ILE A 88 -22.38 19.56 28.56
C ILE A 88 -21.71 18.63 29.56
N ARG A 89 -21.40 19.11 30.76
CA ARG A 89 -20.72 18.31 31.79
C ARG A 89 -21.61 17.17 32.31
N SER A 90 -22.87 17.47 32.59
CA SER A 90 -23.87 16.50 33.03
C SER A 90 -24.12 15.43 31.97
N ASP A 91 -24.24 15.83 30.70
CA ASP A 91 -24.44 14.89 29.58
C ASP A 91 -23.24 13.95 29.39
N ILE A 92 -22.02 14.49 29.46
CA ILE A 92 -20.79 13.70 29.38
C ILE A 92 -20.70 12.68 30.52
N GLU A 93 -20.92 13.12 31.76
CA GLU A 93 -20.88 12.22 32.91
C GLU A 93 -22.00 11.17 32.87
N GLY A 94 -23.23 11.59 32.54
CA GLY A 94 -24.39 10.71 32.50
C GLY A 94 -24.22 9.60 31.46
N ILE A 95 -23.81 9.94 30.23
CA ILE A 95 -23.68 8.95 29.16
C ILE A 95 -22.44 8.08 29.35
N ILE A 96 -21.27 8.64 29.71
CA ILE A 96 -20.05 7.82 29.87
C ILE A 96 -20.19 6.83 31.04
N ASN A 97 -20.82 7.24 32.15
CA ASN A 97 -21.00 6.40 33.34
C ASN A 97 -22.25 5.49 33.28
N SER A 98 -23.12 5.66 32.29
CA SER A 98 -24.30 4.78 32.13
C SER A 98 -23.91 3.33 31.83
N SER A 99 -24.76 2.39 32.24
CA SER A 99 -24.63 0.98 31.88
C SER A 99 -25.06 0.75 30.44
N HIS A 100 -24.23 0.08 29.64
CA HIS A 100 -24.53 -0.28 28.25
C HIS A 100 -24.64 -1.80 28.14
N ASN A 101 -25.59 -2.31 27.36
CA ASN A 101 -25.80 -3.76 27.16
C ASN A 101 -24.76 -4.40 26.21
N GLY A 102 -23.75 -3.65 25.77
CA GLY A 102 -22.66 -4.13 24.93
C GLY A 102 -21.81 -3.01 24.36
N SER A 103 -20.77 -3.39 23.61
CA SER A 103 -19.86 -2.44 22.95
C SER A 103 -20.56 -1.59 21.88
N ALA A 104 -21.50 -2.17 21.13
CA ALA A 104 -22.21 -1.47 20.06
C ALA A 104 -23.09 -0.33 20.61
N GLU A 105 -23.89 -0.61 21.65
CA GLU A 105 -24.71 0.42 22.31
C GLU A 105 -23.85 1.55 22.88
N ARG A 106 -22.73 1.20 23.55
CA ARG A 106 -21.78 2.20 24.06
C ARG A 106 -21.23 3.09 22.95
N VAL A 107 -20.82 2.50 21.82
CA VAL A 107 -20.34 3.26 20.66
C VAL A 107 -21.41 4.21 20.14
N ASP A 108 -22.65 3.75 20.00
CA ASP A 108 -23.75 4.57 19.50
C ASP A 108 -24.12 5.72 20.46
N SER A 109 -24.19 5.45 21.78
CA SER A 109 -24.47 6.48 22.78
C SER A 109 -23.38 7.55 22.84
N ILE A 110 -22.11 7.15 22.83
CA ILE A 110 -20.98 8.09 22.88
C ILE A 110 -20.86 8.89 21.58
N LYS A 111 -21.09 8.26 20.43
CA LYS A 111 -21.17 8.94 19.13
C LYS A 111 -22.31 9.96 19.10
N GLY A 112 -23.48 9.60 19.63
CA GLY A 112 -24.63 10.49 19.77
C GLY A 112 -24.33 11.69 20.66
N LEU A 113 -23.75 11.46 21.84
CA LEU A 113 -23.27 12.52 22.73
C LEU A 113 -22.31 13.47 22.03
N PHE A 114 -21.30 12.92 21.34
CA PHE A 114 -20.33 13.73 20.61
C PHE A 114 -21.02 14.63 19.58
N LEU A 115 -21.94 14.10 18.77
CA LEU A 115 -22.69 14.89 17.79
C LEU A 115 -23.57 15.97 18.46
N ASN A 116 -24.23 15.64 19.57
CA ASN A 116 -25.08 16.58 20.30
C ASN A 116 -24.25 17.76 20.82
N ILE A 117 -23.09 17.50 21.42
CA ILE A 117 -22.16 18.54 21.86
C ILE A 117 -21.73 19.41 20.68
N LEU A 118 -21.30 18.80 19.56
CA LEU A 118 -20.92 19.55 18.37
C LEU A 118 -22.05 20.47 17.88
N THR A 119 -23.28 19.97 17.89
CA THR A 119 -24.47 20.72 17.45
C THR A 119 -24.81 21.86 18.40
N CYS A 120 -24.68 21.66 19.72
CA CYS A 120 -24.86 22.71 20.72
C CYS A 120 -23.83 23.85 20.57
N LEU A 121 -22.62 23.51 20.13
CA LEU A 121 -21.54 24.47 19.89
C LEU A 121 -21.61 25.14 18.51
N ALA A 122 -22.46 24.63 17.61
CA ALA A 122 -22.60 25.15 16.25
C ALA A 122 -23.65 26.27 16.23
N SER A 123 -23.18 27.52 16.18
CA SER A 123 -24.03 28.71 16.22
C SER A 123 -24.89 28.95 14.98
N SER A 124 -24.32 28.70 13.80
CA SER A 124 -24.86 29.19 12.52
C SER A 124 -24.92 28.15 11.41
N HIS A 125 -24.67 26.89 11.73
CA HIS A 125 -24.58 25.80 10.76
C HIS A 125 -25.01 24.48 11.42
N LYS A 126 -25.46 23.55 10.60
CA LYS A 126 -25.85 22.21 11.03
C LYS A 126 -24.66 21.27 10.93
N ILE A 127 -24.45 20.46 11.96
CA ILE A 127 -23.47 19.37 11.97
C ILE A 127 -24.21 18.04 11.94
N SER A 128 -23.74 17.08 11.13
CA SER A 128 -24.25 15.71 11.10
C SER A 128 -23.13 14.70 10.89
N ILE A 129 -23.37 13.43 11.20
CA ILE A 129 -22.44 12.33 10.90
C ILE A 129 -22.93 11.64 9.63
N GLU A 130 -22.13 11.71 8.56
CA GLU A 130 -22.45 11.08 7.27
C GLU A 130 -22.08 9.59 7.29
N SER A 131 -20.97 9.23 7.94
CA SER A 131 -20.60 7.85 8.19
C SER A 131 -19.66 7.74 9.38
N SER A 132 -19.64 6.55 9.98
CA SER A 132 -18.72 6.22 11.08
C SER A 132 -18.34 4.75 11.03
N ALA A 133 -17.06 4.46 11.22
CA ALA A 133 -16.54 3.12 11.47
C ALA A 133 -15.82 3.19 12.81
N LEU A 134 -16.53 2.92 13.90
CA LEU A 134 -16.05 3.04 15.27
C LEU A 134 -16.14 1.70 16.00
N GLU A 135 -15.14 1.39 16.80
CA GLU A 135 -15.04 0.16 17.55
C GLU A 135 -14.56 0.44 18.98
N TYR A 136 -15.13 -0.28 19.95
CA TYR A 136 -14.69 -0.24 21.34
C TYR A 136 -13.57 -1.27 21.55
N LEU A 137 -12.33 -0.79 21.66
CA LEU A 137 -11.13 -1.62 21.69
C LEU A 137 -10.20 -1.22 22.84
N PRO A 138 -9.31 -2.11 23.30
CA PRO A 138 -8.28 -1.74 24.27
C PRO A 138 -7.27 -0.75 23.65
N GLY A 139 -6.94 0.33 24.38
CA GLY A 139 -5.83 1.24 24.06
C GLY A 139 -4.46 0.72 24.50
N GLU A 140 -3.42 1.56 24.41
CA GLU A 140 -2.03 1.17 24.75
C GLU A 140 -1.83 0.73 26.22
N SER A 141 -2.70 1.17 27.13
CA SER A 141 -2.66 0.81 28.55
C SER A 141 -3.68 -0.27 28.94
N TRP A 142 -4.22 -1.01 27.97
CA TRP A 142 -5.34 -1.96 28.13
C TRP A 142 -6.65 -1.33 28.63
N LEU A 143 -6.70 -0.01 28.76
CA LEU A 143 -7.91 0.75 29.01
C LEU A 143 -8.70 0.89 27.69
N PHE A 144 -9.92 0.38 27.69
CA PHE A 144 -10.80 0.44 26.54
C PHE A 144 -11.25 1.87 26.24
N ASP A 145 -11.40 2.20 24.96
CA ASP A 145 -12.01 3.43 24.44
C ASP A 145 -12.51 3.16 23.01
N ILE A 146 -13.11 4.15 22.38
CA ILE A 146 -13.69 4.08 21.05
C ILE A 146 -12.71 4.69 20.04
N PHE A 147 -12.32 3.86 19.06
CA PHE A 147 -11.37 4.20 18.00
C PHE A 147 -11.99 3.97 16.63
N GLY A 148 -11.38 4.53 15.59
CA GLY A 148 -11.83 4.37 14.21
C GLY A 148 -11.95 5.70 13.49
N SER A 149 -13.01 5.90 12.71
CA SER A 149 -13.20 7.17 11.99
C SER A 149 -14.66 7.64 11.93
N ILE A 150 -14.83 8.96 11.89
CA ILE A 150 -16.12 9.65 11.76
C ILE A 150 -16.00 10.66 10.62
N ILE A 151 -16.96 10.67 9.70
CA ILE A 151 -17.13 11.73 8.69
C ILE A 151 -18.21 12.69 9.19
N LEU A 152 -17.77 13.88 9.59
CA LEU A 152 -18.61 14.99 9.99
C LEU A 152 -18.96 15.84 8.77
N CYS A 153 -20.23 16.14 8.61
CA CYS A 153 -20.76 17.04 7.60
C CYS A 153 -21.19 18.36 8.25
N PHE A 154 -20.67 19.47 7.74
CA PHE A 154 -21.00 20.85 8.09
C PHE A 154 -21.87 21.44 6.97
N GLU A 155 -23.07 21.89 7.30
CA GLU A 155 -24.03 22.42 6.34
C GLU A 155 -24.50 23.81 6.77
N ALA A 156 -24.31 24.82 5.91
CA ALA A 156 -24.92 26.13 6.07
C ALA A 156 -25.41 26.64 4.71
N LYS A 157 -26.70 27.02 4.66
CA LYS A 157 -27.39 27.40 3.41
C LYS A 157 -27.17 26.31 2.34
N ASP A 158 -26.55 26.64 1.22
CA ASP A 158 -26.31 25.74 0.08
C ASP A 158 -24.88 25.15 0.05
N LYS A 159 -24.08 25.33 1.12
CA LYS A 159 -22.72 24.79 1.21
C LYS A 159 -22.66 23.62 2.19
N LYS A 160 -22.11 22.49 1.70
CA LYS A 160 -21.84 21.29 2.47
C LYS A 160 -20.34 20.98 2.44
N GLU A 161 -19.73 20.85 3.61
CA GLU A 161 -18.33 20.45 3.75
C GLU A 161 -18.17 19.24 4.65
N ASN A 162 -17.27 18.33 4.29
CA ASN A 162 -17.06 17.09 5.02
C ASN A 162 -15.63 17.02 5.60
N ILE A 163 -15.53 16.69 6.88
CA ILE A 163 -14.28 16.48 7.60
C ILE A 163 -14.27 15.06 8.18
N LYS A 164 -13.21 14.30 7.92
CA LYS A 164 -12.95 13.00 8.53
C LYS A 164 -12.08 13.19 9.75
N LEU A 165 -12.56 12.69 10.88
CA LEU A 165 -11.82 12.53 12.13
C LEU A 165 -11.41 11.07 12.25
N ASP A 166 -10.11 10.80 12.12
CA ASP A 166 -9.50 9.52 12.46
C ASP A 166 -9.07 9.55 13.93
N ILE A 167 -9.57 8.60 14.74
CA ILE A 167 -9.35 8.48 16.18
C ILE A 167 -8.51 7.22 16.42
N LEU A 168 -7.22 7.39 16.70
CA LEU A 168 -6.28 6.29 16.92
C LEU A 168 -5.82 6.28 18.38
N PRO A 169 -5.30 5.15 18.92
CA PRO A 169 -4.87 5.08 20.31
C PRO A 169 -3.88 6.17 20.75
N LYS A 170 -2.93 6.53 19.87
CA LYS A 170 -1.87 7.50 20.17
C LYS A 170 -2.22 8.94 19.87
N TYR A 171 -3.10 9.19 18.91
CA TYR A 171 -3.42 10.52 18.42
C TYR A 171 -4.71 10.51 17.62
N SER A 172 -5.29 11.69 17.43
CA SER A 172 -6.40 11.88 16.48
C SER A 172 -5.97 12.82 15.36
N LYS A 173 -6.52 12.62 14.17
CA LYS A 173 -6.21 13.40 12.97
C LYS A 173 -7.50 13.83 12.29
N PHE A 174 -7.54 15.08 11.86
CA PHE A 174 -8.56 15.56 10.93
C PHE A 174 -8.02 15.57 9.51
N SER A 175 -8.88 15.24 8.54
CA SER A 175 -8.63 15.37 7.11
C SER A 175 -9.90 15.85 6.41
N LEU A 176 -9.76 16.64 5.35
CA LEU A 176 -10.90 17.02 4.53
C LEU A 176 -11.33 15.82 3.66
N VAL A 177 -12.63 15.52 3.64
CA VAL A 177 -13.19 14.36 2.89
C VAL A 177 -13.55 14.75 1.47
N SER A 178 -13.79 16.03 1.21
CA SER A 178 -14.10 16.45 -0.14
C SER A 178 -12.92 16.15 -1.07
N GLU A 179 -13.23 15.73 -2.30
CA GLU A 179 -12.30 15.74 -3.43
C GLU A 179 -11.81 17.17 -3.79
N PHE A 180 -12.18 18.17 -2.99
CA PHE A 180 -11.82 19.55 -3.16
C PHE A 180 -10.76 19.91 -2.12
N SER A 181 -9.53 19.46 -2.38
CA SER A 181 -8.35 20.31 -2.23
C SER A 181 -8.36 21.47 -3.25
N ALA A 182 -9.54 21.96 -3.63
CA ALA A 182 -9.64 23.13 -4.46
C ALA A 182 -9.29 24.30 -3.54
N PHE A 183 -8.01 24.69 -3.62
CA PHE A 183 -7.61 26.06 -3.34
C PHE A 183 -8.76 27.00 -3.69
N SER A 184 -9.08 27.96 -2.82
CA SER A 184 -9.98 29.05 -3.20
C SER A 184 -9.54 29.62 -4.55
N ASP A 185 -10.47 30.13 -5.36
CA ASP A 185 -10.11 30.78 -6.62
C ASP A 185 -9.04 31.87 -6.39
N ASP A 186 -9.05 32.52 -5.23
CA ASP A 186 -8.01 33.44 -4.79
C ASP A 186 -6.63 32.78 -4.66
N ALA A 187 -6.53 31.64 -3.98
CA ALA A 187 -5.27 30.92 -3.84
C ALA A 187 -4.78 30.35 -5.18
N LYS A 188 -5.69 29.92 -6.07
CA LYS A 188 -5.34 29.54 -7.45
C LYS A 188 -4.80 30.73 -8.23
N ASN A 189 -5.48 31.88 -8.16
CA ASN A 189 -5.06 33.11 -8.83
C ASN A 189 -3.69 33.57 -8.31
N GLU A 190 -3.43 33.44 -7.01
CA GLU A 190 -2.13 33.73 -6.42
C GLU A 190 -1.05 32.77 -6.93
N LEU A 191 -1.32 31.46 -6.99
CA LEU A 191 -0.40 30.47 -7.57
C LEU A 191 -0.09 30.77 -9.04
N VAL A 192 -1.09 31.16 -9.84
CA VAL A 192 -0.91 31.57 -11.24
C VAL A 192 -0.11 32.88 -11.33
N ARG A 193 -0.34 33.83 -10.43
CA ARG A 193 0.44 35.07 -10.34
C ARG A 193 1.91 34.77 -10.05
N MET A 194 2.19 33.96 -9.05
CA MET A 194 3.55 33.50 -8.73
C MET A 194 4.16 32.75 -9.92
N GLN A 195 3.42 31.84 -10.57
CA GLN A 195 3.91 31.07 -11.73
C GLN A 195 4.38 32.00 -12.86
N ARG A 196 3.67 33.09 -13.12
CA ARG A 196 4.06 34.11 -14.11
C ARG A 196 5.36 34.83 -13.74
N GLN A 197 5.63 35.07 -12.46
CA GLN A 197 6.88 35.71 -12.01
C GLN A 197 8.11 34.83 -12.27
N TYR A 198 7.94 33.52 -12.22
CA TYR A 198 9.02 32.55 -12.48
C TYR A 198 9.06 32.07 -13.95
N ASN A 199 8.33 32.71 -14.87
CA ASN A 199 8.34 32.40 -16.30
C ASN A 199 8.88 33.59 -17.14
N PRO A 200 10.00 33.45 -17.89
CA PRO A 200 10.82 32.25 -18.04
C PRO A 200 11.77 32.03 -16.86
N ALA A 201 11.89 30.79 -16.40
CA ALA A 201 12.83 30.41 -15.35
C ALA A 201 14.27 30.50 -15.86
N LYS A 202 15.11 31.33 -15.20
CA LYS A 202 16.46 31.67 -15.66
C LYS A 202 17.56 30.82 -15.03
N ASN A 203 17.27 30.19 -13.90
CA ASN A 203 18.20 29.33 -13.18
C ASN A 203 17.50 28.08 -12.60
N TYR A 204 18.30 27.18 -12.05
CA TYR A 204 17.82 25.91 -11.50
C TYR A 204 16.79 26.08 -10.37
N ILE A 205 17.00 27.04 -9.46
CA ILE A 205 16.09 27.30 -8.34
C ILE A 205 14.75 27.83 -8.85
N GLU A 206 14.78 28.81 -9.76
CA GLU A 206 13.57 29.34 -10.40
C GLU A 206 12.82 28.23 -11.15
N ARG A 207 13.53 27.27 -11.76
CA ARG A 207 12.92 26.14 -12.46
C ARG A 207 12.25 25.16 -11.51
N ILE A 208 12.83 24.90 -10.33
CA ILE A 208 12.16 24.12 -9.26
C ILE A 208 10.89 24.84 -8.81
N VAL A 209 10.98 26.14 -8.52
CA VAL A 209 9.83 26.92 -8.03
C VAL A 209 8.72 26.94 -9.08
N TRP A 210 9.05 27.25 -10.33
CA TRP A 210 8.11 27.24 -11.45
C TRP A 210 7.42 25.88 -11.60
N ASN A 211 8.19 24.79 -11.52
CA ASN A 211 7.65 23.45 -11.66
C ASN A 211 6.79 23.00 -10.44
N TYR A 212 7.16 23.42 -9.24
CA TYR A 212 6.33 23.23 -8.05
C TYR A 212 4.98 23.94 -8.18
N LEU A 213 4.98 25.19 -8.68
CA LEU A 213 3.77 25.97 -8.92
C LEU A 213 2.89 25.30 -9.99
N ASN A 214 3.48 24.84 -11.10
CA ASN A 214 2.76 24.09 -12.14
C ASN A 214 2.09 22.83 -11.59
N ASN A 215 2.82 22.02 -10.82
CA ASN A 215 2.28 20.80 -10.23
C ASN A 215 1.15 21.10 -9.23
N SER A 216 1.28 22.19 -8.46
CA SER A 216 0.24 22.63 -7.53
C SER A 216 -1.03 23.08 -8.26
N ILE A 217 -0.90 23.82 -9.37
CA ILE A 217 -2.01 24.24 -10.24
C ILE A 217 -2.64 23.04 -10.95
N ALA A 218 -1.84 22.09 -11.47
CA ALA A 218 -2.34 20.88 -12.11
C ALA A 218 -3.17 20.04 -11.14
N ARG A 219 -2.69 19.85 -9.91
CA ARG A 219 -3.40 19.15 -8.84
C ARG A 219 -4.73 19.83 -8.52
N HIS A 220 -4.78 21.16 -8.49
CA HIS A 220 -6.04 21.90 -8.33
C HIS A 220 -7.05 21.57 -9.44
N ASN A 221 -6.59 21.42 -10.69
CA ASN A 221 -7.45 21.03 -11.82
C ASN A 221 -7.81 19.54 -11.82
N LYS A 222 -7.68 18.84 -10.67
CA LYS A 222 -7.83 17.39 -10.50
C LYS A 222 -6.99 16.54 -11.46
N LYS A 223 -5.97 17.15 -12.08
CA LYS A 223 -4.95 16.43 -12.84
C LYS A 223 -3.91 15.99 -11.83
N LEU A 224 -4.05 14.76 -11.30
CA LEU A 224 -2.95 14.14 -10.58
C LEU A 224 -1.73 14.17 -11.52
N PRO A 225 -0.57 14.72 -11.09
CA PRO A 225 0.65 14.49 -11.85
C PRO A 225 0.77 12.99 -11.99
N ALA A 226 1.03 12.53 -13.22
CA ALA A 226 1.12 11.12 -13.51
C ALA A 226 2.32 10.54 -12.74
N GLN A 227 2.12 10.18 -11.47
CA GLN A 227 2.99 9.28 -10.72
C GLN A 227 2.77 7.85 -11.22
N ASN A 228 2.54 7.69 -12.51
CA ASN A 228 2.41 6.40 -13.14
C ASN A 228 3.83 5.83 -13.33
N TYR A 229 3.88 4.52 -13.56
CA TYR A 229 5.13 3.80 -13.69
C TYR A 229 6.11 4.43 -14.69
N SER A 230 5.62 4.88 -15.86
CA SER A 230 6.46 5.50 -16.91
C SER A 230 7.15 6.78 -16.46
N ALA A 231 6.49 7.64 -15.69
CA ALA A 231 7.10 8.88 -15.21
C ALA A 231 8.21 8.61 -14.19
N ILE A 232 8.09 7.55 -13.39
CA ILE A 232 9.13 7.14 -12.44
C ILE A 232 10.35 6.62 -13.19
N VAL A 233 10.14 5.80 -14.23
CA VAL A 233 11.22 5.32 -15.09
C VAL A 233 11.97 6.49 -15.73
N GLU A 234 11.24 7.42 -16.35
CA GLU A 234 11.82 8.60 -16.98
C GLU A 234 12.58 9.46 -15.98
N MET A 235 11.98 9.75 -14.82
CA MET A 235 12.64 10.50 -13.75
C MET A 235 13.96 9.85 -13.35
N VAL A 236 13.95 8.54 -13.04
CA VAL A 236 15.17 7.88 -12.55
C VAL A 236 16.23 7.79 -13.64
N ASP A 237 15.84 7.65 -14.90
CA ASP A 237 16.76 7.72 -16.05
C ASP A 237 17.41 9.11 -16.16
N GLN A 238 16.62 10.18 -16.11
CA GLN A 238 17.12 11.56 -16.11
C GLN A 238 18.02 11.85 -14.91
N MET A 239 17.69 11.28 -13.75
CA MET A 239 18.52 11.43 -12.58
C MET A 239 19.93 10.85 -12.78
N LYS A 240 20.16 9.87 -13.67
CA LYS A 240 21.49 9.28 -13.91
C LYS A 240 22.51 10.34 -14.33
N ALA A 241 22.08 11.26 -15.19
CA ALA A 241 22.89 12.39 -15.62
C ALA A 241 22.79 13.57 -14.64
N ALA A 242 21.61 13.81 -14.06
CA ALA A 242 21.34 14.94 -13.19
C ALA A 242 20.50 14.51 -11.97
N PRO A 243 21.11 14.06 -10.85
CA PRO A 243 20.38 13.52 -9.69
C PRO A 243 19.32 14.47 -9.12
N ASN A 244 19.55 15.76 -9.29
CA ASN A 244 18.67 16.87 -8.92
C ASN A 244 17.34 16.91 -9.70
N HIS A 245 17.22 16.19 -10.83
CA HIS A 245 16.00 16.12 -11.63
C HIS A 245 14.78 15.65 -10.82
N ILE A 246 15.00 14.84 -9.77
CA ILE A 246 13.93 14.39 -8.86
C ILE A 246 13.10 15.54 -8.28
N PHE A 247 13.70 16.70 -8.04
CA PHE A 247 13.02 17.87 -7.49
C PHE A 247 12.09 18.55 -8.51
N LEU A 248 12.16 18.14 -9.78
CA LEU A 248 11.26 18.54 -10.86
C LEU A 248 10.12 17.52 -11.10
N CYS A 249 10.06 16.43 -10.35
CA CYS A 249 9.06 15.37 -10.56
C CYS A 249 7.91 15.42 -9.54
N GLY A 250 7.76 16.54 -8.84
CA GLY A 250 6.69 16.76 -7.86
C GLY A 250 7.05 16.29 -6.45
N ARG A 251 6.04 16.29 -5.57
CA ARG A 251 6.23 15.99 -4.15
C ARG A 251 6.39 14.48 -3.91
N ILE A 252 7.37 14.13 -3.08
CA ILE A 252 7.64 12.74 -2.63
C ILE A 252 6.95 12.50 -1.27
N ASP A 253 5.62 12.48 -1.26
CA ASP A 253 4.83 12.33 -0.04
C ASP A 253 4.23 10.93 0.13
N SER A 254 3.72 10.33 -0.95
CA SER A 254 3.07 9.03 -0.90
C SER A 254 4.06 7.89 -0.65
N LEU A 255 3.66 6.94 0.20
CA LEU A 255 4.48 5.76 0.50
C LEU A 255 4.76 4.92 -0.75
N TRP A 256 3.78 4.82 -1.65
CA TRP A 256 3.91 4.13 -2.93
C TRP A 256 4.93 4.79 -3.85
N TYR A 257 4.96 6.12 -3.90
CA TYR A 257 5.93 6.84 -4.72
C TYR A 257 7.35 6.68 -4.14
N LYS A 258 7.50 6.79 -2.82
CA LYS A 258 8.77 6.51 -2.11
C LYS A 258 9.28 5.10 -2.40
N MET A 259 8.42 4.08 -2.26
CA MET A 259 8.73 2.68 -2.57
C MET A 259 9.23 2.53 -4.01
N SER A 260 8.53 3.15 -4.97
CA SER A 260 8.85 3.01 -6.38
C SER A 260 10.22 3.58 -6.74
N ILE A 261 10.59 4.74 -6.16
CA ILE A 261 11.93 5.34 -6.31
C ILE A 261 13.02 4.40 -5.79
N ILE A 262 12.81 3.84 -4.59
CA ILE A 262 13.78 2.95 -3.93
C ILE A 262 13.93 1.64 -4.71
N ASN A 263 12.81 1.02 -5.09
CA ASN A 263 12.78 -0.21 -5.89
C ASN A 263 13.51 -0.01 -7.21
N TYR A 264 13.18 1.06 -7.94
CA TYR A 264 13.85 1.34 -9.19
C TYR A 264 15.35 1.47 -8.96
N ARG A 265 15.79 2.28 -7.98
CA ARG A 265 17.22 2.44 -7.73
C ARG A 265 17.93 1.12 -7.43
N LEU A 266 17.44 0.36 -6.44
CA LEU A 266 18.18 -0.79 -5.90
C LEU A 266 18.09 -2.02 -6.79
N ILE A 267 16.98 -2.22 -7.51
CA ILE A 267 16.80 -3.37 -8.40
C ILE A 267 17.44 -3.11 -9.77
N TYR A 268 17.24 -1.90 -10.33
CA TYR A 268 17.77 -1.55 -11.64
C TYR A 268 19.30 -1.56 -11.67
N ASN A 269 19.94 -1.03 -10.62
CA ASN A 269 21.40 -0.85 -10.60
C ASN A 269 22.14 -1.98 -9.88
N THR A 270 21.52 -3.15 -9.75
CA THR A 270 22.14 -4.33 -9.12
C THR A 270 23.47 -4.74 -9.77
N ILE A 271 23.73 -4.36 -11.03
CA ILE A 271 24.94 -4.76 -11.76
C ILE A 271 26.19 -4.04 -11.26
N TYR A 272 26.12 -2.73 -10.99
CA TYR A 272 27.30 -1.92 -10.70
C TYR A 272 27.29 -1.41 -9.27
N LYS A 273 28.36 -1.72 -8.51
CA LYS A 273 28.54 -1.14 -7.18
C LYS A 273 28.82 0.35 -7.33
N LEU A 274 28.00 1.16 -6.67
CA LEU A 274 28.11 2.61 -6.68
C LEU A 274 29.16 3.08 -5.68
N SER A 275 29.77 4.23 -5.96
CA SER A 275 30.60 4.91 -4.95
C SER A 275 29.73 5.38 -3.78
N GLU A 276 30.30 5.37 -2.58
CA GLU A 276 29.62 5.86 -1.37
C GLU A 276 29.23 7.34 -1.46
N SER A 277 29.97 8.11 -2.25
CA SER A 277 29.70 9.53 -2.53
C SER A 277 28.52 9.78 -3.49
N ASN A 278 27.86 8.72 -3.98
CA ASN A 278 26.82 8.85 -4.98
C ASN A 278 25.57 9.59 -4.44
N GLN A 279 25.18 10.69 -5.09
CA GLN A 279 24.07 11.54 -4.65
C GLN A 279 22.73 10.79 -4.57
N PHE A 280 22.49 9.76 -5.39
CA PHE A 280 21.27 8.96 -5.27
C PHE A 280 21.22 8.11 -3.99
N LEU A 281 22.36 7.64 -3.49
CA LEU A 281 22.39 6.89 -2.23
C LEU A 281 21.97 7.81 -1.07
N ARG A 282 22.40 9.08 -1.11
CA ARG A 282 21.94 10.11 -0.17
C ARG A 282 20.45 10.38 -0.30
N ILE A 283 19.94 10.55 -1.53
CA ILE A 283 18.50 10.78 -1.77
C ILE A 283 17.66 9.60 -1.26
N THR A 284 18.02 8.36 -1.62
CA THR A 284 17.29 7.16 -1.17
C THR A 284 17.40 6.95 0.34
N SER A 285 18.56 7.22 0.95
CA SER A 285 18.72 7.21 2.41
C SER A 285 17.79 8.22 3.09
N ASN A 286 17.69 9.44 2.57
CA ASN A 286 16.76 10.45 3.09
C ASN A 286 15.29 10.03 2.90
N ILE A 287 14.94 9.41 1.77
CA ILE A 287 13.58 8.89 1.54
C ILE A 287 13.26 7.80 2.56
N ILE A 288 14.16 6.84 2.78
CA ILE A 288 13.99 5.77 3.78
C ILE A 288 13.85 6.36 5.19
N GLY A 289 14.71 7.32 5.56
CA GLY A 289 14.67 8.01 6.85
C GLY A 289 13.42 8.88 7.07
N SER A 290 12.65 9.16 6.02
CA SER A 290 11.38 9.90 6.10
C SER A 290 10.16 9.00 6.35
N VAL A 291 10.35 7.68 6.52
CA VAL A 291 9.29 6.68 6.70
C VAL A 291 9.33 6.13 8.12
N CYS A 292 8.17 5.79 8.70
CA CYS A 292 8.10 5.19 10.03
C CYS A 292 8.44 3.70 9.94
N LEU A 293 9.73 3.36 10.00
CA LEU A 293 10.21 1.97 9.90
C LEU A 293 9.81 1.10 11.11
N ASP A 294 9.33 1.69 12.21
CA ASP A 294 8.74 0.95 13.32
C ASP A 294 7.39 0.34 12.94
N ASN A 295 6.66 0.96 11.99
CA ASN A 295 5.44 0.41 11.43
C ASN A 295 5.78 -0.77 10.49
N PRO A 296 5.34 -2.00 10.78
CA PRO A 296 5.65 -3.17 9.95
C PRO A 296 5.21 -3.06 8.50
N ILE A 297 4.05 -2.44 8.25
CA ILE A 297 3.50 -2.29 6.91
C ILE A 297 4.37 -1.33 6.09
N GLU A 298 4.72 -0.18 6.65
CA GLU A 298 5.55 0.82 5.98
C GLU A 298 6.98 0.32 5.76
N ARG A 299 7.58 -0.29 6.79
CA ARG A 299 8.91 -0.90 6.73
C ARG A 299 9.00 -1.93 5.61
N LYS A 300 8.05 -2.86 5.58
CA LYS A 300 7.98 -3.92 4.57
C LYS A 300 7.85 -3.36 3.16
N MET A 301 6.97 -2.37 2.98
CA MET A 301 6.76 -1.74 1.69
C MET A 301 8.02 -1.05 1.14
N ILE A 302 8.84 -0.48 2.03
CA ILE A 302 10.03 0.29 1.65
C ILE A 302 11.30 -0.55 1.56
N LEU A 303 11.51 -1.51 2.46
CA LEU A 303 12.76 -2.24 2.59
C LEU A 303 12.75 -3.63 1.98
N LEU A 304 11.61 -4.35 2.04
CA LEU A 304 11.60 -5.80 1.78
C LEU A 304 12.03 -6.14 0.35
N ILE A 305 11.24 -5.73 -0.64
CA ILE A 305 11.48 -6.04 -2.06
C ILE A 305 12.86 -5.57 -2.55
N PRO A 306 13.30 -4.32 -2.32
CA PRO A 306 14.58 -3.88 -2.87
C PRO A 306 15.76 -4.59 -2.19
N PHE A 307 15.67 -4.94 -0.91
CA PHE A 307 16.78 -5.56 -0.17
C PHE A 307 16.88 -7.06 -0.42
N ILE A 308 15.78 -7.78 -0.69
CA ILE A 308 15.85 -9.19 -1.12
C ILE A 308 16.38 -9.30 -2.56
N CYS A 309 16.07 -8.33 -3.43
CA CYS A 309 16.59 -8.30 -4.80
C CYS A 309 18.07 -7.93 -4.85
N ASN A 310 18.55 -7.07 -3.94
CA ASN A 310 19.92 -6.55 -3.95
C ASN A 310 20.58 -6.64 -2.56
N PRO A 311 21.24 -7.76 -2.21
CA PRO A 311 21.85 -7.95 -0.89
C PRO A 311 23.02 -6.98 -0.60
N ILE A 312 23.53 -6.26 -1.61
CA ILE A 312 24.56 -5.23 -1.47
C ILE A 312 24.00 -3.98 -0.74
N TYR A 313 22.68 -3.91 -0.48
CA TYR A 313 22.07 -2.82 0.29
C TYR A 313 22.77 -2.54 1.63
N ARG A 314 23.38 -3.55 2.25
CA ARG A 314 24.10 -3.42 3.53
C ARG A 314 25.31 -2.51 3.43
N ASP A 315 25.98 -2.52 2.29
CA ASP A 315 27.11 -1.63 2.01
C ASP A 315 26.63 -0.18 1.87
N TYR A 316 25.42 0.01 1.32
CA TYR A 316 24.86 1.34 1.07
C TYR A 316 24.17 1.94 2.28
N TYR A 317 23.56 1.11 3.13
CA TYR A 317 22.77 1.54 4.28
C TYR A 317 23.16 0.76 5.55
N PRO A 318 24.42 0.87 6.01
CA PRO A 318 24.93 0.07 7.13
C PRO A 318 24.22 0.35 8.47
N ARG A 319 23.52 1.48 8.59
CA ARG A 319 22.76 1.87 9.77
C ARG A 319 21.34 1.27 9.81
N ILE A 320 20.90 0.59 8.76
CA ILE A 320 19.58 -0.05 8.72
C ILE A 320 19.72 -1.48 9.21
N GLU A 321 19.24 -1.73 10.42
CA GLU A 321 19.18 -3.06 11.03
C GLU A 321 17.99 -3.85 10.46
N TYR A 322 18.13 -4.35 9.23
CA TYR A 322 17.12 -5.16 8.57
C TYR A 322 17.79 -6.35 7.86
N ASN A 323 17.77 -7.53 8.48
CA ASN A 323 18.40 -8.73 7.91
C ASN A 323 17.41 -9.52 7.04
N THR A 324 17.55 -9.39 5.72
CA THR A 324 16.67 -10.07 4.78
C THR A 324 16.86 -11.57 4.65
N TYR A 325 17.94 -12.21 5.13
CA TYR A 325 18.14 -13.66 4.92
C TYR A 325 17.33 -14.55 5.87
N ASN A 326 17.05 -14.04 7.08
CA ASN A 326 16.44 -14.79 8.17
C ASN A 326 15.16 -14.11 8.67
N LEU A 327 14.39 -13.52 7.74
CA LEU A 327 13.12 -12.89 8.12
C LEU A 327 12.11 -13.95 8.58
N PRO A 328 11.35 -13.69 9.66
CA PRO A 328 10.27 -14.57 10.06
C PRO A 328 9.16 -14.56 9.00
N ILE A 329 8.34 -15.63 8.97
CA ILE A 329 7.21 -15.77 8.04
C ILE A 329 6.20 -14.61 8.20
N SER A 330 6.10 -14.03 9.39
CA SER A 330 5.26 -12.86 9.66
C SER A 330 5.71 -11.60 8.91
N GLU A 331 7.00 -11.51 8.53
CA GLU A 331 7.55 -10.35 7.82
C GLU A 331 7.63 -10.63 6.30
N LEU A 332 8.11 -11.81 5.89
CA LEU A 332 8.16 -12.24 4.49
C LEU A 332 7.29 -13.47 4.25
N GLY A 333 6.15 -13.27 3.58
CA GLY A 333 5.23 -14.32 3.16
C GLY A 333 5.31 -14.64 1.66
N ILE A 334 4.55 -15.67 1.26
CA ILE A 334 4.47 -16.14 -0.13
C ILE A 334 3.97 -15.04 -1.09
N VAL A 335 2.99 -14.24 -0.65
CA VAL A 335 2.45 -13.13 -1.44
C VAL A 335 3.53 -12.09 -1.74
N ASP A 336 4.41 -11.83 -0.78
CA ASP A 336 5.46 -10.81 -0.91
C ASP A 336 6.55 -11.24 -1.90
N VAL A 337 6.90 -12.53 -1.91
CA VAL A 337 7.84 -13.08 -2.90
C VAL A 337 7.27 -12.96 -4.31
N ARG A 338 5.98 -13.27 -4.50
CA ARG A 338 5.31 -13.08 -5.80
C ARG A 338 5.29 -11.61 -6.21
N ASN A 339 4.99 -10.71 -5.28
CA ASN A 339 5.05 -9.27 -5.51
C ASN A 339 6.47 -8.82 -5.91
N ALA A 340 7.50 -9.36 -5.25
CA ALA A 340 8.89 -9.07 -5.60
C ALA A 340 9.26 -9.55 -7.00
N LEU A 341 8.86 -10.76 -7.39
CA LEU A 341 9.06 -11.27 -8.77
C LEU A 341 8.36 -10.39 -9.81
N SER A 342 7.12 -10.00 -9.52
CA SER A 342 6.33 -9.08 -10.36
C SER A 342 7.01 -7.71 -10.52
N VAL A 343 7.49 -7.11 -9.43
CA VAL A 343 8.20 -5.83 -9.43
C VAL A 343 9.53 -5.95 -10.15
N LEU A 344 10.28 -7.03 -9.92
CA LEU A 344 11.55 -7.30 -10.56
C LEU A 344 11.40 -7.31 -12.09
N ILE A 345 10.45 -8.10 -12.61
CA ILE A 345 10.16 -8.14 -14.06
C ILE A 345 9.70 -6.79 -14.57
N GLY A 346 8.94 -6.02 -13.78
CA GLY A 346 8.58 -4.65 -14.15
C GLY A 346 9.81 -3.77 -14.39
N ILE A 347 10.73 -3.73 -13.42
CA ILE A 347 11.80 -2.73 -13.29
C ILE A 347 13.06 -3.07 -14.09
N SER A 348 13.46 -4.33 -14.21
CA SER A 348 14.72 -4.68 -14.88
C SER A 348 14.69 -4.32 -16.38
N GLU A 349 15.54 -3.43 -16.88
CA GLU A 349 15.52 -3.06 -18.31
C GLU A 349 16.04 -4.19 -19.22
N SER A 350 16.95 -5.02 -18.71
CA SER A 350 17.55 -6.13 -19.45
C SER A 350 17.48 -7.44 -18.65
N GLU A 351 17.89 -8.53 -19.30
CA GLU A 351 17.85 -9.88 -18.70
C GLU A 351 18.89 -10.04 -17.58
N GLU A 352 20.03 -9.34 -17.63
CA GLU A 352 21.11 -9.48 -16.64
C GLU A 352 20.74 -8.99 -15.22
N PRO A 353 20.20 -7.78 -15.01
CA PRO A 353 19.71 -7.34 -13.70
C PRO A 353 18.61 -8.26 -13.17
N PHE A 354 17.75 -8.77 -14.06
CA PHE A 354 16.72 -9.74 -13.72
C PHE A 354 17.36 -11.03 -13.18
N LYS A 355 18.28 -11.65 -13.95
CA LYS A 355 18.97 -12.89 -13.57
C LYS A 355 19.67 -12.76 -12.23
N LYS A 356 20.39 -11.66 -12.00
CA LYS A 356 21.10 -11.41 -10.74
C LYS A 356 20.14 -11.29 -9.55
N SER A 357 19.09 -10.50 -9.68
CA SER A 357 18.11 -10.31 -8.60
C SER A 357 17.27 -11.56 -8.35
N PHE A 358 16.91 -12.29 -9.41
CA PHE A 358 16.18 -13.55 -9.33
C PHE A 358 16.98 -14.59 -8.51
N LYS A 359 18.29 -14.72 -8.76
CA LYS A 359 19.18 -15.56 -7.94
C LYS A 359 19.11 -15.18 -6.46
N ASN A 360 19.20 -13.89 -6.15
CA ASN A 360 19.17 -13.40 -4.77
C ASN A 360 17.84 -13.73 -4.07
N ILE A 361 16.71 -13.54 -4.76
CA ILE A 361 15.38 -13.92 -4.26
C ILE A 361 15.35 -15.43 -3.96
N MET A 362 15.82 -16.26 -4.89
CA MET A 362 15.82 -17.73 -4.76
C MET A 362 16.72 -18.24 -3.62
N MET A 363 17.73 -17.47 -3.19
CA MET A 363 18.56 -17.84 -2.04
C MET A 363 17.86 -17.67 -0.69
N HIS A 364 16.67 -17.06 -0.65
CA HIS A 364 15.95 -16.84 0.60
C HIS A 364 15.36 -18.14 1.19
N SER A 365 15.45 -18.31 2.50
CA SER A 365 15.02 -19.51 3.23
C SER A 365 13.54 -19.90 3.05
N ILE A 366 12.67 -18.94 2.70
CA ILE A 366 11.25 -19.18 2.42
C ILE A 366 11.03 -20.23 1.33
N PHE A 367 11.93 -20.28 0.36
CA PHE A 367 11.88 -21.22 -0.75
C PHE A 367 12.07 -22.67 -0.29
N ASN A 368 12.79 -22.91 0.81
CA ASN A 368 12.97 -24.25 1.38
C ASN A 368 11.68 -24.84 1.97
N ARG A 369 10.65 -24.00 2.22
CA ARG A 369 9.40 -24.43 2.87
C ARG A 369 8.17 -24.33 1.96
N GLY A 370 8.25 -23.64 0.82
CA GLY A 370 7.06 -23.27 0.04
C GLY A 370 7.31 -23.01 -1.45
N LEU A 371 8.30 -23.63 -2.09
CA LEU A 371 8.54 -23.46 -3.53
C LEU A 371 7.26 -23.71 -4.36
N PHE A 372 6.55 -24.82 -4.10
CA PHE A 372 5.30 -25.12 -4.77
C PHE A 372 4.26 -24.03 -4.49
N ASP A 373 4.00 -23.69 -3.23
CA ASP A 373 2.99 -22.69 -2.85
C ASP A 373 3.28 -21.28 -3.42
N ILE A 374 4.54 -20.93 -3.63
CA ILE A 374 4.95 -19.67 -4.28
C ILE A 374 4.56 -19.66 -5.75
N PHE A 375 4.74 -20.77 -6.47
CA PHE A 375 4.56 -20.82 -7.92
C PHE A 375 3.24 -21.47 -8.37
N GLU A 376 2.52 -22.12 -7.47
CA GLU A 376 1.25 -22.82 -7.71
C GLU A 376 0.13 -21.91 -8.23
N PRO A 377 -0.08 -20.69 -7.70
CA PRO A 377 -1.19 -19.85 -8.13
C PRO A 377 -1.05 -19.37 -9.58
N TYR A 378 -2.18 -19.16 -10.27
CA TYR A 378 -2.20 -18.64 -11.65
C TYR A 378 -1.46 -17.30 -11.78
N ALA A 379 -1.50 -16.43 -10.77
CA ALA A 379 -0.73 -15.18 -10.75
C ALA A 379 0.78 -15.40 -10.95
N SER A 380 1.34 -16.50 -10.44
CA SER A 380 2.75 -16.84 -10.62
C SER A 380 3.04 -17.31 -12.04
N PHE A 381 2.11 -18.06 -12.66
CA PHE A 381 2.16 -18.38 -14.08
C PHE A 381 2.11 -17.10 -14.94
N GLU A 382 1.22 -16.16 -14.64
CA GLU A 382 1.13 -14.90 -15.36
C GLU A 382 2.44 -14.09 -15.26
N ILE A 383 3.04 -14.03 -14.07
CA ILE A 383 4.33 -13.37 -13.85
C ILE A 383 5.43 -14.04 -14.70
N MET A 384 5.60 -15.36 -14.60
CA MET A 384 6.77 -16.07 -15.15
C MET A 384 6.59 -16.53 -16.61
N CYS A 385 5.41 -16.95 -17.01
CA CYS A 385 5.15 -17.52 -18.35
C CYS A 385 4.56 -16.50 -19.32
N VAL A 386 3.95 -15.41 -18.82
CA VAL A 386 3.37 -14.36 -19.69
C VAL A 386 4.23 -13.10 -19.64
N ARG A 387 4.40 -12.48 -18.48
CA ARG A 387 5.06 -11.16 -18.36
C ARG A 387 6.57 -11.24 -18.60
N LEU A 388 7.26 -12.21 -18.00
CA LEU A 388 8.69 -12.45 -18.25
C LEU A 388 8.95 -12.73 -19.73
N VAL A 389 8.15 -13.63 -20.33
CA VAL A 389 8.29 -14.04 -21.73
C VAL A 389 8.01 -12.89 -22.68
N LYS A 390 6.97 -12.10 -22.41
CA LYS A 390 6.68 -10.88 -23.17
C LYS A 390 7.85 -9.90 -23.15
N LYS A 391 8.57 -9.82 -22.02
CA LYS A 391 9.67 -8.86 -21.83
C LYS A 391 11.02 -9.34 -22.37
N TYR A 392 11.38 -10.60 -22.13
CA TYR A 392 12.72 -11.14 -22.45
C TYR A 392 12.71 -12.36 -23.38
N LYS A 393 11.56 -12.67 -23.98
CA LYS A 393 11.34 -13.85 -24.84
C LYS A 393 11.36 -15.18 -24.05
N PRO A 394 10.93 -16.31 -24.65
CA PRO A 394 10.82 -17.61 -23.96
C PRO A 394 12.13 -18.15 -23.38
N ALA A 395 13.29 -17.80 -23.94
CA ALA A 395 14.59 -18.23 -23.43
C ALA A 395 14.85 -17.83 -21.95
N ALA A 396 14.33 -16.68 -21.52
CA ALA A 396 14.46 -16.24 -20.12
C ALA A 396 13.66 -17.14 -19.15
N LEU A 397 12.50 -17.64 -19.58
CA LEU A 397 11.74 -18.64 -18.82
C LEU A 397 12.53 -19.93 -18.69
N LEU A 398 13.10 -20.43 -19.79
CA LEU A 398 13.92 -21.65 -19.77
C LEU A 398 15.08 -21.51 -18.78
N TRP A 399 15.79 -20.37 -18.81
CA TRP A 399 16.86 -20.08 -17.88
C TRP A 399 16.38 -20.07 -16.42
N ALA A 400 15.24 -19.43 -16.13
CA ALA A 400 14.69 -19.37 -14.77
C ALA A 400 14.33 -20.77 -14.25
N LEU A 401 13.70 -21.62 -15.08
CA LEU A 401 13.38 -23.00 -14.72
C LEU A 401 14.64 -23.83 -14.46
N GLN A 402 15.67 -23.71 -15.30
CA GLN A 402 16.95 -24.38 -15.09
C GLN A 402 17.64 -23.92 -13.80
N HIS A 403 17.53 -22.63 -13.47
CA HIS A 403 18.08 -22.11 -12.24
C HIS A 403 17.35 -22.63 -11.00
N ILE A 404 16.02 -22.69 -11.02
CA ILE A 404 15.24 -23.34 -9.95
C ILE A 404 15.66 -24.81 -9.80
N LYS A 405 15.74 -25.56 -10.91
CA LYS A 405 16.08 -26.99 -10.93
C LYS A 405 17.47 -27.30 -10.36
N SER A 406 18.43 -26.42 -10.62
CA SER A 406 19.82 -26.56 -10.15
C SER A 406 20.06 -25.98 -8.77
N SER A 407 19.10 -25.21 -8.24
CA SER A 407 19.20 -24.64 -6.89
C SER A 407 18.89 -25.70 -5.82
N LYS A 408 19.42 -25.49 -4.61
CA LYS A 408 19.07 -26.33 -3.45
C LYS A 408 17.59 -26.23 -3.07
N VAL A 409 16.82 -25.33 -3.66
CA VAL A 409 15.41 -25.13 -3.29
C VAL A 409 14.51 -26.29 -3.76
N ASP A 410 14.85 -26.98 -4.85
CA ASP A 410 14.02 -28.02 -5.44
C ASP A 410 14.26 -29.41 -4.80
N HIS A 411 14.26 -29.48 -3.46
CA HIS A 411 14.57 -30.71 -2.73
C HIS A 411 13.52 -31.83 -2.91
N ASN A 412 12.28 -31.49 -3.29
CA ASN A 412 11.15 -32.43 -3.40
C ASN A 412 10.64 -32.62 -4.84
N ASN A 413 11.40 -32.22 -5.86
CA ASN A 413 10.95 -32.18 -7.25
C ASN A 413 9.65 -31.37 -7.43
N ALA A 414 9.53 -30.29 -6.65
CA ALA A 414 8.38 -29.40 -6.71
C ALA A 414 8.29 -28.72 -8.08
N LEU A 415 9.43 -28.51 -8.76
CA LEU A 415 9.47 -27.93 -10.10
C LEU A 415 8.72 -28.76 -11.14
N ASP A 416 8.76 -30.09 -11.07
CA ASP A 416 8.02 -30.97 -11.98
C ASP A 416 6.52 -30.75 -11.83
N GLY A 417 6.03 -30.68 -10.57
CA GLY A 417 4.63 -30.35 -10.26
C GLY A 417 4.23 -28.94 -10.69
N ILE A 418 5.10 -27.94 -10.48
CA ILE A 418 4.89 -26.55 -10.94
C ILE A 418 4.79 -26.51 -12.47
N CYS A 419 5.74 -27.14 -13.18
CA CYS A 419 5.74 -27.17 -14.64
C CYS A 419 4.51 -27.91 -15.19
N PHE A 420 4.08 -29.00 -14.54
CA PHE A 420 2.86 -29.72 -14.91
C PHE A 420 1.61 -28.85 -14.77
N LEU A 421 1.50 -28.09 -13.69
CA LEU A 421 0.42 -27.14 -13.47
C LEU A 421 0.46 -25.99 -14.48
N TRP A 422 1.62 -25.38 -14.69
CA TRP A 422 1.79 -24.27 -15.64
C TRP A 422 1.59 -24.69 -17.09
N LEU A 423 1.94 -25.93 -17.44
CA LEU A 423 1.64 -26.51 -18.75
C LEU A 423 0.13 -26.52 -19.01
N SER A 424 -0.66 -26.86 -17.98
CA SER A 424 -2.12 -26.83 -18.05
C SER A 424 -2.65 -25.42 -18.34
N TYR A 425 -2.17 -24.43 -17.59
CA TYR A 425 -2.52 -23.02 -17.82
C TYR A 425 -2.10 -22.54 -19.21
N ALA A 426 -0.90 -22.90 -19.68
CA ALA A 426 -0.40 -22.52 -20.99
C ALA A 426 -1.25 -23.10 -22.14
N CYS A 427 -1.74 -24.33 -22.01
CA CYS A 427 -2.60 -24.96 -23.01
C CYS A 427 -4.03 -24.42 -23.04
N ILE A 428 -4.56 -23.96 -21.89
CA ILE A 428 -5.91 -23.38 -21.81
C ILE A 428 -5.93 -21.94 -22.35
N ASN A 429 -4.85 -21.18 -22.18
CA ASN A 429 -4.78 -19.80 -22.66
C ASN A 429 -4.90 -19.70 -24.19
N THR A 430 -5.64 -18.69 -24.66
CA THR A 430 -5.83 -18.40 -26.07
C THR A 430 -5.42 -16.97 -26.40
N PRO A 431 -4.48 -16.75 -27.35
CA PRO A 431 -3.68 -17.75 -28.04
C PRO A 431 -2.62 -18.38 -27.12
N TYR A 432 -2.35 -19.68 -27.29
CA TYR A 432 -1.28 -20.37 -26.56
C TYR A 432 0.09 -20.12 -27.21
N ASN A 433 1.14 -20.13 -26.40
CA ASN A 433 2.52 -19.93 -26.86
C ASN A 433 3.26 -21.28 -26.91
N LEU A 434 3.58 -21.73 -28.12
CA LEU A 434 4.22 -23.02 -28.39
C LEU A 434 5.60 -23.17 -27.72
N GLU A 435 6.42 -22.11 -27.72
CA GLU A 435 7.75 -22.14 -27.09
C GLU A 435 7.64 -22.26 -25.57
N VAL A 436 6.68 -21.56 -24.95
CA VAL A 436 6.40 -21.68 -23.52
C VAL A 436 5.96 -23.10 -23.18
N ILE A 437 5.03 -23.68 -23.94
CA ILE A 437 4.59 -25.06 -23.75
C ILE A 437 5.78 -26.03 -23.89
N SER A 438 6.63 -25.84 -24.89
CA SER A 438 7.83 -26.67 -25.10
C SER A 438 8.80 -26.59 -23.93
N HIS A 439 9.07 -25.39 -23.41
CA HIS A 439 9.96 -25.19 -22.27
C HIS A 439 9.41 -25.82 -20.97
N LEU A 440 8.11 -25.67 -20.71
CA LEU A 440 7.47 -26.31 -19.56
C LEU A 440 7.53 -27.83 -19.68
N TYR A 441 7.10 -28.37 -20.82
CA TYR A 441 7.09 -29.81 -21.08
C TYR A 441 8.49 -30.44 -20.96
N LYS A 442 9.53 -29.79 -21.51
CA LYS A 442 10.92 -30.28 -21.41
C LYS A 442 11.41 -30.42 -19.97
N ASN A 443 10.94 -29.56 -19.06
CA ASN A 443 11.38 -29.57 -17.67
C ASN A 443 10.65 -30.57 -16.77
N ILE A 444 9.60 -31.25 -17.27
CA ILE A 444 8.85 -32.26 -16.53
C ILE A 444 9.47 -33.65 -16.71
N ASP A 445 9.75 -34.33 -15.60
CA ASP A 445 9.89 -35.78 -15.54
C ASP A 445 8.54 -36.40 -15.13
N PRO A 446 7.84 -37.09 -16.06
CA PRO A 446 6.52 -37.64 -15.78
C PRO A 446 6.52 -38.75 -14.72
N LEU A 447 7.68 -39.33 -14.37
CA LEU A 447 7.80 -40.29 -13.27
C LEU A 447 7.67 -39.63 -11.90
N LYS A 448 7.96 -38.33 -11.82
CA LYS A 448 7.89 -37.55 -10.58
C LYS A 448 6.52 -36.95 -10.32
N ILE A 449 5.62 -37.01 -11.29
CA ILE A 449 4.23 -36.58 -11.14
C ILE A 449 3.45 -37.66 -10.39
N THR A 450 3.20 -37.42 -9.11
CA THR A 450 2.47 -38.34 -8.22
C THR A 450 0.95 -38.22 -8.40
N GLY A 451 0.20 -39.24 -7.95
CA GLY A 451 -1.27 -39.21 -7.92
C GLY A 451 -1.84 -38.00 -7.17
N ARG A 452 -1.16 -37.54 -6.10
CA ARG A 452 -1.55 -36.32 -5.37
C ARG A 452 -1.54 -35.07 -6.25
N TYR A 453 -0.59 -34.93 -7.17
CA TYR A 453 -0.57 -33.79 -8.10
C TYR A 453 -1.69 -33.88 -9.13
N ILE A 454 -2.03 -35.09 -9.58
CA ILE A 454 -3.14 -35.35 -10.51
C ILE A 454 -4.47 -35.00 -9.84
N GLU A 455 -4.72 -35.51 -8.63
CA GLU A 455 -5.91 -35.19 -7.82
C GLU A 455 -6.01 -33.69 -7.52
N TYR A 456 -4.89 -33.07 -7.11
CA TYR A 456 -4.82 -31.64 -6.86
C TYR A 456 -5.19 -30.84 -8.10
N MET A 457 -4.65 -31.20 -9.27
CA MET A 457 -4.95 -30.55 -10.54
C MET A 457 -6.43 -30.75 -10.94
N ALA A 458 -6.96 -31.97 -10.80
CA ALA A 458 -8.36 -32.28 -11.10
C ALA A 458 -9.36 -31.48 -10.25
N SER A 459 -8.97 -31.14 -9.02
CA SER A 459 -9.79 -30.33 -8.11
C SER A 459 -9.81 -28.83 -8.45
N ARG A 460 -8.97 -28.35 -9.38
CA ARG A 460 -8.89 -26.93 -9.74
C ARG A 460 -10.07 -26.49 -10.60
N ARG A 461 -10.75 -25.45 -10.13
CA ARG A 461 -11.76 -24.75 -10.93
C ARG A 461 -11.12 -24.10 -12.16
N GLY A 462 -11.82 -24.19 -13.30
CA GLY A 462 -11.41 -23.56 -14.56
C GLY A 462 -10.43 -24.38 -15.42
N MET A 463 -10.05 -25.58 -14.99
CA MET A 463 -9.25 -26.49 -15.82
C MET A 463 -10.12 -27.16 -16.88
N ASN A 464 -9.69 -27.06 -18.15
CA ASN A 464 -10.32 -27.76 -19.27
C ASN A 464 -9.35 -28.83 -19.82
N PHE A 465 -9.45 -30.05 -19.30
CA PHE A 465 -8.56 -31.16 -19.67
C PHE A 465 -8.71 -31.59 -21.12
N ASN A 466 -9.91 -31.51 -21.68
CA ASN A 466 -10.14 -31.75 -23.11
C ASN A 466 -9.34 -30.79 -23.99
N ARG A 467 -9.34 -29.50 -23.64
CA ARG A 467 -8.55 -28.49 -24.35
C ARG A 467 -7.06 -28.74 -24.19
N ILE A 468 -6.60 -29.11 -22.98
CA ILE A 468 -5.18 -29.44 -22.73
C ILE A 468 -4.75 -30.62 -23.62
N LEU A 469 -5.52 -31.72 -23.60
CA LEU A 469 -5.24 -32.90 -24.42
C LEU A 469 -5.22 -32.56 -25.91
N MET A 470 -6.19 -31.77 -26.39
CA MET A 470 -6.23 -31.36 -27.80
C MET A 470 -4.97 -30.57 -28.20
N VAL A 471 -4.53 -29.60 -27.38
CA VAL A 471 -3.30 -28.84 -27.65
C VAL A 471 -2.06 -29.73 -27.63
N LEU A 472 -2.01 -30.75 -26.77
CA LEU A 472 -0.91 -31.72 -26.74
C LEU A 472 -0.90 -32.65 -27.96
N GLU A 473 -2.07 -33.03 -28.49
CA GLU A 473 -2.18 -33.85 -29.70
C GLU A 473 -1.79 -33.04 -30.95
N GLU A 474 -2.31 -31.81 -31.09
CA GLU A 474 -1.85 -30.87 -32.12
C GLU A 474 -0.34 -30.60 -32.00
N GLY A 475 0.17 -30.65 -30.76
CA GLY A 475 1.57 -30.42 -30.43
C GLY A 475 2.52 -31.61 -30.61
N LYS A 476 2.00 -32.79 -30.99
CA LYS A 476 2.77 -34.05 -30.97
C LYS A 476 4.09 -33.95 -31.74
N GLY A 477 4.07 -33.37 -32.94
CA GLY A 477 5.23 -33.31 -33.84
C GLY A 477 6.43 -32.52 -33.30
N TRP A 478 6.26 -31.64 -32.31
CA TRP A 478 7.35 -30.85 -31.72
C TRP A 478 7.56 -31.10 -30.22
N LEU A 479 6.66 -31.85 -29.57
CA LEU A 479 6.82 -32.33 -28.19
C LEU A 479 7.41 -33.75 -28.11
N CYS A 480 7.19 -34.57 -29.14
CA CYS A 480 7.60 -35.96 -29.21
C CYS A 480 8.51 -36.18 -30.42
N LEU A 481 9.75 -36.62 -30.18
CA LEU A 481 10.66 -37.08 -31.23
C LEU A 481 10.34 -38.55 -31.52
N GLU A 482 9.67 -38.83 -32.64
CA GLU A 482 9.24 -40.20 -33.01
C GLU A 482 10.39 -41.19 -33.19
N THR A 483 11.62 -40.70 -33.38
CA THR A 483 12.82 -41.52 -33.48
C THR A 483 13.43 -41.86 -32.11
N ASN A 484 12.90 -41.32 -31.01
CA ASN A 484 13.41 -41.52 -29.65
C ASN A 484 12.35 -42.19 -28.76
N ALA A 485 12.61 -43.44 -28.37
CA ALA A 485 11.72 -44.25 -27.53
C ALA A 485 11.42 -43.60 -26.16
N GLU A 486 12.39 -42.92 -25.55
CA GLU A 486 12.18 -42.20 -24.29
C GLU A 486 11.26 -41.00 -24.47
N SER A 487 11.38 -40.30 -25.62
CA SER A 487 10.50 -39.17 -25.96
C SER A 487 9.06 -39.61 -26.16
N ILE A 488 8.84 -40.73 -26.84
CA ILE A 488 7.52 -41.36 -27.01
C ILE A 488 6.95 -41.78 -25.65
N ALA A 489 7.74 -42.47 -24.82
CA ALA A 489 7.30 -42.92 -23.50
C ALA A 489 6.92 -41.74 -22.59
N LYS A 490 7.69 -40.65 -22.62
CA LYS A 490 7.37 -39.41 -21.90
C LYS A 490 6.04 -38.82 -22.38
N TYR A 491 5.83 -38.74 -23.69
CA TYR A 491 4.61 -38.17 -24.28
C TYR A 491 3.36 -38.96 -23.90
N GLU A 492 3.39 -40.29 -24.06
CA GLU A 492 2.25 -41.13 -23.72
C GLU A 492 1.94 -41.14 -22.21
N ARG A 493 2.97 -41.08 -21.36
CA ARG A 493 2.78 -40.97 -19.91
C ARG A 493 2.17 -39.61 -19.53
N MET A 494 2.61 -38.52 -20.15
CA MET A 494 2.02 -37.19 -19.93
C MET A 494 0.54 -37.14 -20.35
N LYS A 495 0.20 -37.71 -21.51
CA LYS A 495 -1.20 -37.85 -21.95
C LYS A 495 -2.03 -38.66 -20.95
N THR A 496 -1.48 -39.75 -20.44
CA THR A 496 -2.14 -40.59 -19.43
C THR A 496 -2.40 -39.81 -18.13
N HIS A 497 -1.44 -39.01 -17.66
CA HIS A 497 -1.64 -38.16 -16.49
C HIS A 497 -2.79 -37.16 -16.66
N PHE A 498 -2.87 -36.48 -17.80
CA PHE A 498 -3.96 -35.54 -18.08
C PHE A 498 -5.32 -36.24 -18.26
N LYS A 499 -5.36 -37.43 -18.86
CA LYS A 499 -6.57 -38.27 -18.91
C LYS A 499 -7.04 -38.66 -17.50
N ASN A 500 -6.11 -39.02 -16.62
CA ASN A 500 -6.44 -39.31 -15.23
C ASN A 500 -6.99 -38.08 -14.51
N CYS A 501 -6.44 -36.88 -14.75
CA CYS A 501 -7.01 -35.64 -14.20
C CYS A 501 -8.49 -35.44 -14.61
N ASP A 502 -8.83 -35.73 -15.86
CA ASP A 502 -10.21 -35.63 -16.37
C ASP A 502 -11.16 -36.63 -15.68
N VAL A 503 -10.68 -37.86 -15.43
CA VAL A 503 -11.44 -38.89 -14.70
C VAL A 503 -11.73 -38.48 -13.24
N TYR A 504 -10.78 -37.80 -12.58
CA TYR A 504 -10.94 -37.33 -11.20
C TYR A 504 -11.69 -35.99 -11.09
N ALA A 505 -11.97 -35.31 -12.20
CA ALA A 505 -12.65 -34.03 -12.18
C ALA A 505 -14.14 -34.23 -11.85
N ALA A 506 -14.66 -33.45 -10.88
CA ALA A 506 -16.07 -33.56 -10.48
C ALA A 506 -17.02 -33.26 -11.67
N PRO A 507 -18.16 -33.98 -11.82
CA PRO A 507 -19.09 -33.75 -12.92
C PRO A 507 -19.59 -32.29 -12.88
N GLY A 508 -19.18 -31.48 -13.87
CA GLY A 508 -19.58 -30.06 -14.00
C GLY A 508 -18.42 -29.04 -14.03
N SER A 509 -17.17 -29.43 -13.79
CA SER A 509 -16.01 -28.52 -13.91
C SER A 509 -15.59 -28.24 -15.36
N SER A 510 -16.03 -29.08 -16.31
CA SER A 510 -15.69 -29.05 -17.74
C SER A 510 -16.59 -28.15 -18.59
N LEU A 511 -17.58 -27.46 -18.00
CA LEU A 511 -18.63 -26.70 -18.70
C LEU A 511 -18.61 -25.19 -18.47
N THR A 512 -17.47 -24.60 -18.10
CA THR A 512 -17.34 -23.13 -18.09
C THR A 512 -16.52 -22.66 -19.28
N ASN A 513 -17.13 -21.77 -20.08
CA ASN A 513 -16.55 -21.01 -21.18
C ASN A 513 -15.11 -20.52 -20.87
N PRO A 514 -14.28 -20.30 -21.90
CA PRO A 514 -12.94 -19.74 -21.72
C PRO A 514 -13.04 -18.49 -20.85
N ILE A 515 -12.27 -18.49 -19.79
CA ILE A 515 -12.11 -17.36 -18.90
C ILE A 515 -11.47 -16.25 -19.75
N ILE A 516 -12.29 -15.29 -20.21
CA ILE A 516 -11.80 -13.97 -20.56
C ILE A 516 -11.58 -13.26 -19.23
N ILE A 517 -10.32 -13.21 -18.77
CA ILE A 517 -9.84 -12.27 -17.74
C ILE A 517 -9.10 -11.16 -18.45
#